data_AF-A0A7V5R6X6-F1
#
_entry.id   AF-A0A7V5R6X6-F1
#
_cell.length_a   1.000
_cell.length_b   1.000
_cell.length_c   1.000
_cell.angle_alpha   90.00
_cell.angle_beta   90.00
_cell.angle_gamma   90.00
#
_symmetry.space_group_name_H-M   'P 1'
#
loop_
_entity.id
_entity.type
_entity.pdbx_description
1 polymer ?
#
loop_
_entity_poly.entity_id
_entity_poly.type
_entity_poly.pdbx_seq_one_letter_code
_entity_poly.pdbx_strand_id
1 'polypeptide(L)' 'DPLTIMAMATIGGARTLGIEAGSGTLETGKTASLLAVSIPGFMTEQQDVAEYLVQSGCEGRIAWVNNGSGEQ' A
#
# COMPACT_ATOMS: atom_id res chain seq x y z
N ASP A 1 15.00 -7.61 -3.69
CA ASP A 1 14.24 -6.80 -4.65
C ASP A 1 13.15 -6.03 -3.89
N PRO A 2 13.16 -4.69 -3.91
CA PRO A 2 12.15 -3.84 -3.27
C PRO A 2 10.70 -4.15 -3.67
N LEU A 3 10.43 -4.46 -4.95
CA LEU A 3 9.06 -4.78 -5.39
C LEU A 3 8.56 -6.08 -4.76
N THR A 4 9.43 -7.08 -4.64
CA THR A 4 9.15 -8.32 -3.91
C THR A 4 8.80 -8.03 -2.44
N ILE A 5 9.50 -7.10 -1.78
CA ILE A 5 9.19 -6.71 -0.38
C ILE A 5 7.80 -6.07 -0.29
N MET A 6 7.47 -5.17 -1.21
CA MET A 6 6.13 -4.57 -1.28
C MET A 6 5.04 -5.61 -1.50
N ALA A 7 5.28 -6.60 -2.36
CA ALA A 7 4.34 -7.70 -2.58
C ALA A 7 4.15 -8.56 -1.31
N MET A 8 5.23 -8.86 -0.59
CA MET A 8 5.15 -9.58 0.70
C MET A 8 4.33 -8.80 1.73
N ALA A 9 4.54 -7.49 1.84
CA ALA A 9 3.84 -6.63 2.80
C ALA A 9 2.36 -6.34 2.45
N THR A 10 1.91 -6.71 1.25
CA THR A 10 0.54 -6.45 0.78
C THR A 10 -0.17 -7.76 0.43
N ILE A 11 -0.21 -8.16 -0.84
CA ILE A 11 -0.91 -9.37 -1.31
C ILE A 11 -0.34 -10.66 -0.70
N GLY A 12 0.97 -10.72 -0.43
CA GLY A 12 1.60 -11.86 0.23
C GLY A 12 1.07 -12.08 1.65
N GLY A 13 1.00 -11.00 2.44
CA GLY A 13 0.39 -11.02 3.76
C GLY A 13 -1.10 -11.38 3.72
N ALA A 14 -1.86 -10.76 2.81
CA ALA A 14 -3.29 -11.04 2.65
C ALA A 14 -3.57 -12.53 2.34
N ARG A 15 -2.78 -13.13 1.45
CA ARG A 15 -2.87 -14.57 1.13
C ARG A 15 -2.53 -15.45 2.32
N THR A 16 -1.49 -15.10 3.06
CA THR A 16 -1.05 -15.86 4.24
C THR A 16 -2.13 -15.88 5.33
N LEU A 17 -2.90 -14.79 5.43
CA LEU A 17 -4.00 -14.65 6.38
C LEU A 17 -5.35 -15.16 5.86
N GLY A 18 -5.45 -15.56 4.59
CA GLY A 18 -6.70 -15.99 3.96
C GLY A 18 -7.74 -14.86 3.76
N ILE A 19 -7.27 -13.62 3.59
CA ILE A 19 -8.12 -12.42 3.42
C ILE A 19 -7.96 -11.76 2.04
N GLU A 20 -7.22 -12.38 1.12
CA GLU A 20 -6.91 -11.84 -0.20
C GLU A 20 -8.14 -11.64 -1.10
N ALA A 21 -9.26 -12.31 -0.80
CA ALA A 21 -10.53 -12.06 -1.48
C ALA A 21 -11.04 -10.63 -1.25
N GLY A 22 -10.72 -10.02 -0.09
CA GLY A 22 -11.20 -8.70 0.30
C GLY A 22 -10.11 -7.62 0.41
N SER A 23 -8.82 -7.96 0.40
CA SER A 23 -7.71 -7.03 0.66
C SER A 23 -6.40 -7.42 -0.06
N GLY A 24 -5.38 -6.56 0.04
CA GLY A 24 -4.01 -6.80 -0.42
C GLY A 24 -3.68 -6.30 -1.84
N THR A 25 -4.67 -5.83 -2.60
CA THR A 25 -4.49 -5.26 -3.96
C THR A 25 -5.51 -4.15 -4.24
N LEU A 26 -5.26 -3.36 -5.29
CA LEU A 26 -6.18 -2.36 -5.83
C LEU A 26 -7.02 -2.98 -6.95
N GLU A 27 -8.09 -3.68 -6.59
CA GLU A 27 -9.00 -4.33 -7.55
C GLU A 27 -10.46 -4.01 -7.20
N THR A 28 -11.32 -3.91 -8.21
CA THR A 28 -12.76 -3.69 -8.02
C THR A 28 -13.37 -4.75 -7.12
N GLY A 29 -14.17 -4.32 -6.14
CA GLY A 29 -14.86 -5.20 -5.19
C GLY A 29 -14.08 -5.51 -3.90
N LYS A 30 -12.80 -5.13 -3.81
CA LYS A 30 -12.03 -5.22 -2.56
C LYS A 30 -12.23 -4.01 -1.66
N THR A 31 -11.99 -4.20 -0.37
CA THR A 31 -12.08 -3.13 0.64
C THR A 31 -11.00 -2.08 0.37
N ALA A 32 -11.36 -0.81 0.48
CA ALA A 32 -10.44 0.32 0.35
C ALA A 32 -9.56 0.52 1.59
N SER A 33 -8.81 -0.50 2.00
CA SER A 33 -7.83 -0.43 3.09
C SER A 33 -6.49 0.06 2.56
N LEU A 34 -6.40 1.34 2.24
CA LEU A 34 -5.25 1.94 1.55
C LEU A 34 -4.47 2.86 2.46
N LEU A 35 -3.15 2.86 2.28
CA LEU A 35 -2.24 3.79 2.95
C LEU A 35 -1.73 4.80 1.92
N ALA A 36 -2.07 6.07 2.10
CA ALA A 36 -1.44 7.16 1.38
C ALA A 36 -0.08 7.45 2.01
N VAL A 37 0.97 7.49 1.19
CA VAL A 37 2.34 7.76 1.64
C VAL A 37 2.88 8.96 0.87
N SER A 38 3.37 9.97 1.58
CA SER A 38 4.05 11.10 0.94
C SER A 38 5.48 10.69 0.55
N ILE A 39 5.83 10.90 -0.72
CA ILE A 39 7.17 10.71 -1.27
C ILE A 39 7.79 12.06 -1.64
N PRO A 40 9.09 12.28 -1.36
CA PRO A 40 9.77 13.52 -1.70
C PRO A 40 10.15 13.53 -3.19
N GLY A 41 9.88 14.66 -3.85
CA GLY A 41 10.24 14.86 -5.24
C GLY A 41 9.40 14.05 -6.23
N PHE A 42 9.79 14.11 -7.50
CA PHE A 42 9.18 13.33 -8.57
C PHE A 42 9.97 12.04 -8.80
N MET A 43 9.31 10.90 -8.64
CA MET A 43 9.80 9.58 -9.04
C MET A 43 8.92 9.09 -10.19
N THR A 44 9.53 8.63 -11.29
CA THR A 44 8.81 8.18 -12.48
C THR A 44 8.78 6.66 -12.61
N GLU A 45 9.78 5.97 -12.05
CA GLU A 45 9.87 4.51 -12.11
C GLU A 45 9.31 3.87 -10.84
N GLN A 46 8.56 2.79 -11.01
CA GLN A 46 7.99 2.04 -9.88
C GLN A 46 9.08 1.47 -8.96
N GLN A 47 10.23 1.11 -9.53
CA GLN A 47 11.37 0.57 -8.78
C GLN A 47 11.92 1.60 -7.79
N ASP A 48 12.06 2.85 -8.19
CA ASP A 48 12.59 3.93 -7.35
C ASP A 48 11.67 4.21 -6.17
N VAL A 49 10.35 4.19 -6.42
CA VAL A 49 9.34 4.35 -5.37
C VAL A 49 9.43 3.20 -4.36
N ALA A 50 9.51 1.95 -4.84
CA ALA A 50 9.60 0.79 -3.96
C ALA A 50 10.90 0.78 -3.15
N GLU A 51 12.03 1.14 -3.77
CA GLU A 51 13.32 1.23 -3.09
C GLU A 51 13.29 2.30 -1.99
N TYR A 52 12.76 3.48 -2.29
CA TYR A 52 12.61 4.56 -1.32
C TYR A 52 11.77 4.13 -0.10
N LEU A 53 10.59 3.54 -0.35
CA LEU A 53 9.68 3.13 0.72
C LEU A 53 10.27 2.06 1.63
N VAL A 54 11.02 1.10 1.06
CA VAL A 54 11.67 0.03 1.82
C VAL A 54 12.85 0.55 2.64
N GLN A 55 13.68 1.42 2.06
CA GLN A 55 14.91 1.89 2.72
C GLN A 55 14.67 3.01 3.74
N SER A 56 13.80 3.97 3.41
CA SER A 56 13.64 5.20 4.18
C SER A 56 12.54 5.11 5.24
N GLY A 57 11.73 4.06 5.20
CA GLY A 57 10.50 3.97 5.99
C GLY A 57 9.52 5.10 5.71
N CYS A 58 8.43 5.15 6.47
CA CYS A 58 7.32 6.08 6.22
C CYS A 58 6.83 6.82 7.47
N GLU A 59 7.60 6.81 8.56
CA GLU A 59 7.16 7.37 9.83
C GLU A 59 6.82 8.88 9.69
N GLY A 60 5.63 9.28 10.15
CA GLY A 60 5.12 10.64 10.02
C GLY A 60 4.67 11.07 8.60
N ARG A 61 4.75 10.19 7.59
CA ARG A 61 4.36 10.46 6.19
C ARG A 61 3.20 9.60 5.69
N ILE A 62 2.53 8.88 6.58
CA ILE A 62 1.44 7.96 6.24
C ILE A 62 0.09 8.48 6.73
N ALA A 63 -0.95 8.26 5.92
CA ALA A 63 -2.33 8.48 6.30
C ALA A 63 -3.19 7.33 5.76
N TRP A 64 -4.09 6.82 6.59
CA TRP A 64 -5.11 5.88 6.12
C TRP A 64 -6.10 6.61 5.22
N VAL A 65 -6.31 6.08 4.02
CA VAL A 65 -7.39 6.51 3.16
C VAL A 65 -8.63 5.74 3.59
N ASN A 66 -9.39 6.33 4.50
CA ASN A 66 -10.71 5.83 4.82
C ASN A 66 -11.70 6.46 3.84
N ASN A 67 -12.45 5.64 3.12
CA ASN A 67 -13.74 6.10 2.62
C ASN A 67 -14.58 6.35 3.86
N GLY A 68 -14.88 7.62 4.15
CA GLY A 68 -15.97 7.94 5.07
C GLY A 68 -17.18 7.15 4.62
N SER A 69 -17.78 6.39 5.54
CA SER A 69 -19.15 5.95 5.37
C SER A 69 -19.95 7.20 4.99
N GLY A 70 -20.71 7.12 3.90
CA GLY A 70 -21.68 8.15 3.59
C GLY A 70 -22.74 8.19 4.70
N GLU A 71 -22.47 8.94 5.76
CA GLU A 71 -23.43 9.39 6.76
C GLU A 71 -23.10 10.86 7.06
N GLN A 72 -23.83 11.74 6.35
CA GLN A 72 -24.25 13.04 6.89
C GLN A 72 -25.52 12.83 7.70
#